data_AF-A0AB38Q1H5-F1
#
_entry.id   AF-A0AB38Q1H5-F1
#
_cell.length_a   1.000
_cell.length_b   1.000
_cell.length_c   1.000
_cell.angle_alpha   90.00
_cell.angle_beta   90.00
_cell.angle_gamma   90.00
#
_symmetry.space_group_name_H-M   'P 1'
#
loop_
_entity.id
_entity.type
_entity.pdbx_description
1 polymer ?
#
loop_
_entity_poly.entity_id
_entity_poly.type
_entity_poly.pdbx_seq_one_letter_code
_entity_poly.pdbx_strand_id
1 'polypeptide(L)'
;MKKLKTLFLGLIFFIVSSINAFGYNDASSFFTALYYPQAAYFMTDRIGVLVGTNNFRFMGTILSTYPLLKNYNTRTNEFGNQYKFTSVIPSVFVGFAYTNSDKWFGVGGGYELDHYENGKEYGYMAHTPVIALSFLEKHALKLNFPVSIGYGYGALKDLKVYSTFSHARYNIPNEVVNQVRLYVLYGHLEINKTQKIQADSLGFQFGIYFHAFGNDKFSFDPYLTLIYYTSIKDASHPELYSKLGGLLSPYNISATAHNPSEGNGADFVSTMPEGFYAEKAYFFSIRPRLGLTAESDFITLYGEPIFSYNIIGGKNMKYNGEKFNVPLMQISYGLYIELYINPTKELTLFLEADMRGNSQSVLGYSSTGFSFDSCTGLQWFF
;
A
#
# COMPACT_ATOMS: atom_id res chain seq x y z
N MET A 1 -30.71 -28.97 11.03
CA MET A 1 -29.28 -29.03 11.45
C MET A 1 -28.26 -29.26 10.32
N LYS A 2 -28.63 -29.46 9.04
CA LYS A 2 -27.67 -29.63 7.92
C LYS A 2 -27.44 -28.41 7.00
N LYS A 3 -28.30 -27.38 7.01
CA LYS A 3 -28.11 -26.13 6.21
C LYS A 3 -27.31 -25.02 6.91
N LEU A 4 -27.24 -25.06 8.25
CA LEU A 4 -26.62 -23.99 9.06
C LEU A 4 -25.09 -24.13 9.18
N LYS A 5 -24.54 -25.33 8.96
CA LYS A 5 -23.08 -25.59 8.92
C LYS A 5 -22.47 -25.38 7.53
N THR A 6 -23.25 -25.49 6.46
CA THR A 6 -22.78 -25.19 5.09
C THR A 6 -22.67 -23.69 4.84
N LEU A 7 -23.49 -22.87 5.52
CA LEU A 7 -23.36 -21.41 5.60
C LEU A 7 -22.04 -20.95 6.28
N PHE A 8 -21.42 -21.83 7.06
CA PHE A 8 -20.11 -21.61 7.70
C PHE A 8 -18.94 -21.78 6.71
N LEU A 9 -19.17 -22.50 5.61
CA LEU A 9 -18.28 -22.58 4.45
C LEU A 9 -18.44 -21.36 3.52
N GLY A 10 -19.62 -20.73 3.52
CA GLY A 10 -19.93 -19.54 2.73
C GLY A 10 -19.41 -18.20 3.27
N LEU A 11 -18.60 -18.13 4.33
CA LEU A 11 -18.17 -16.84 4.92
C LEU A 11 -16.66 -16.69 5.15
N ILE A 12 -15.91 -17.79 5.19
CA ILE A 12 -14.45 -17.78 5.38
C ILE A 12 -13.72 -17.62 4.03
N PHE A 13 -14.34 -18.04 2.92
CA PHE A 13 -13.67 -18.17 1.61
C PHE A 13 -13.99 -17.04 0.62
N PHE A 14 -15.17 -16.41 0.69
CA PHE A 14 -15.62 -15.50 -0.39
C PHE A 14 -15.08 -14.06 -0.32
N ILE A 15 -14.68 -13.56 0.85
CA ILE A 15 -14.31 -12.14 1.03
C ILE A 15 -12.99 -12.06 1.81
N VAL A 16 -12.02 -12.80 1.29
CA VAL A 16 -10.62 -12.41 1.32
C VAL A 16 -10.40 -11.13 0.46
N SER A 17 -11.35 -10.75 -0.40
CA SER A 17 -11.38 -9.53 -1.25
C SER A 17 -10.02 -8.83 -1.40
N SER A 18 -9.13 -9.60 -2.03
CA SER A 18 -8.16 -9.19 -3.05
C SER A 18 -7.19 -8.05 -2.77
N ILE A 19 -6.97 -7.65 -1.51
CA ILE A 19 -5.82 -6.79 -1.14
C ILE A 19 -5.20 -7.22 0.21
N ASN A 20 -5.71 -8.23 0.93
CA ASN A 20 -5.28 -8.48 2.33
C ASN A 20 -5.19 -9.95 2.81
N ALA A 21 -5.29 -10.96 1.95
CA ALA A 21 -5.00 -12.34 2.41
C ALA A 21 -3.52 -12.54 2.70
N PHE A 22 -2.63 -11.98 1.88
CA PHE A 22 -1.19 -11.99 2.12
C PHE A 22 -0.74 -10.80 2.93
N GLY A 23 -1.47 -10.59 4.04
CA GLY A 23 -1.33 -9.47 4.97
C GLY A 23 0.08 -8.93 5.00
N TYR A 24 0.19 -7.64 4.68
CA TYR A 24 1.36 -6.84 4.98
C TYR A 24 1.60 -6.95 6.48
N ASN A 25 2.44 -7.89 6.90
CA ASN A 25 2.81 -8.09 8.31
C ASN A 25 3.78 -6.98 8.74
N ASP A 26 3.32 -5.75 8.53
CA ASP A 26 3.94 -4.48 8.76
C ASP A 26 2.98 -3.65 9.63
N ALA A 27 3.37 -2.45 9.97
CA ALA A 27 2.54 -1.55 10.76
C ALA A 27 1.28 -1.11 10.00
N SER A 28 1.25 -1.14 8.67
CA SER A 28 0.09 -0.69 7.87
C SER A 28 -1.08 -1.68 7.88
N SER A 29 -0.80 -2.98 8.09
CA SER A 29 -1.83 -4.01 8.14
C SER A 29 -1.85 -4.87 9.42
N PHE A 30 -1.15 -4.45 10.48
CA PHE A 30 -1.09 -5.13 11.78
C PHE A 30 -2.45 -5.54 12.39
N PHE A 31 -3.54 -4.84 12.07
CA PHE A 31 -4.90 -5.23 12.47
C PHE A 31 -5.29 -6.67 12.06
N THR A 32 -4.61 -7.28 11.09
CA THR A 32 -4.75 -8.70 10.74
C THR A 32 -4.43 -9.63 11.92
N ALA A 33 -3.51 -9.26 12.81
CA ALA A 33 -3.19 -10.04 14.01
C ALA A 33 -4.44 -10.33 14.87
N LEU A 34 -5.45 -9.47 14.83
CA LEU A 34 -6.67 -9.59 15.64
C LEU A 34 -7.64 -10.67 15.18
N TYR A 35 -7.60 -11.07 13.90
CA TYR A 35 -8.63 -11.96 13.33
C TYR A 35 -8.10 -13.01 12.34
N TYR A 36 -6.90 -12.84 11.79
CA TYR A 36 -6.36 -13.71 10.74
C TYR A 36 -5.87 -15.06 11.31
N PRO A 37 -5.92 -16.18 10.57
CA PRO A 37 -5.38 -17.46 11.05
C PRO A 37 -3.88 -17.39 11.37
N GLN A 38 -3.39 -18.31 12.20
CA GLN A 38 -1.94 -18.43 12.39
C GLN A 38 -1.28 -18.86 11.09
N ALA A 39 -0.16 -18.24 10.75
CA ALA A 39 0.56 -18.59 9.54
C ALA A 39 2.04 -18.21 9.63
N ALA A 40 2.86 -18.91 8.85
CA ALA A 40 4.21 -18.50 8.47
C ALA A 40 4.21 -18.04 7.01
N TYR A 41 5.03 -17.04 6.73
CA TYR A 41 5.11 -16.38 5.44
C TYR A 41 6.56 -16.43 4.93
N PHE A 42 6.72 -16.87 3.69
CA PHE A 42 7.99 -16.91 2.97
C PHE A 42 7.77 -16.32 1.59
N MET A 43 7.77 -15.00 1.51
CA MET A 43 7.61 -14.26 0.26
C MET A 43 8.95 -13.75 -0.24
N THR A 44 8.98 -13.34 -1.51
CA THR A 44 10.19 -12.77 -2.10
C THR A 44 10.64 -11.51 -1.39
N ASP A 45 9.75 -10.70 -0.83
CA ASP A 45 10.03 -9.44 -0.11
C ASP A 45 9.95 -9.54 1.43
N ARG A 46 9.41 -10.62 2.00
CA ARG A 46 9.23 -10.74 3.46
C ARG A 46 9.27 -12.17 3.98
N ILE A 47 9.72 -12.33 5.22
CA ILE A 47 9.61 -13.56 5.99
C ILE A 47 9.02 -13.21 7.34
N GLY A 48 7.99 -13.92 7.77
CA GLY A 48 7.31 -13.60 9.01
C GLY A 48 6.41 -14.71 9.55
N VAL A 49 5.85 -14.44 10.73
CA VAL A 49 4.94 -15.34 11.42
C VAL A 49 3.84 -14.56 12.16
N LEU A 50 2.65 -15.15 12.20
CA LEU A 50 1.55 -14.80 13.11
C LEU A 50 1.23 -16.06 13.92
N VAL A 51 1.47 -16.03 15.23
CA VAL A 51 1.34 -17.19 16.12
C VAL A 51 0.69 -16.82 17.43
N GLY A 52 0.13 -17.81 18.12
CA GLY A 52 -0.35 -17.66 19.49
C GLY A 52 -1.64 -18.42 19.75
N THR A 53 -2.39 -17.96 20.74
CA THR A 53 -3.70 -18.51 21.08
C THR A 53 -4.82 -17.74 20.37
N ASN A 54 -6.06 -18.18 20.56
CA ASN A 54 -7.22 -17.43 20.07
C ASN A 54 -7.33 -16.03 20.68
N ASN A 55 -6.79 -15.85 21.89
CA ASN A 55 -6.91 -14.60 22.64
C ASN A 55 -5.64 -13.75 22.58
N PHE A 56 -4.45 -14.35 22.54
CA PHE A 56 -3.18 -13.62 22.53
C PHE A 56 -2.34 -14.06 21.35
N ARG A 57 -1.90 -13.11 20.56
CA ARG A 57 -1.16 -13.35 19.33
C ARG A 57 0.06 -12.46 19.23
N PHE A 58 1.08 -13.02 18.61
CA PHE A 58 2.34 -12.37 18.28
C PHE A 58 2.50 -12.35 16.76
N MET A 59 2.94 -11.22 16.25
CA MET A 59 3.34 -11.05 14.86
C MET A 59 4.78 -10.57 14.83
N GLY A 60 5.61 -11.21 14.01
CA GLY A 60 7.00 -10.83 13.79
C GLY A 60 7.36 -11.01 12.32
N THR A 61 7.98 -10.03 11.69
CA THR A 61 8.29 -10.07 10.26
C THR A 61 9.55 -9.27 9.94
N ILE A 62 10.34 -9.78 9.00
CA ILE A 62 11.39 -9.05 8.31
C ILE A 62 10.89 -8.79 6.90
N LEU A 63 10.91 -7.53 6.49
CA LEU A 63 10.43 -7.05 5.20
C LEU A 63 11.53 -6.32 4.46
N SER A 64 11.35 -6.08 3.18
CA SER A 64 12.22 -5.26 2.36
C SER A 64 11.42 -4.66 1.21
N THR A 65 11.73 -3.42 0.83
CA THR A 65 11.13 -2.76 -0.35
C THR A 65 11.44 -3.51 -1.66
N TYR A 66 12.46 -4.35 -1.65
CA TYR A 66 12.86 -5.20 -2.76
C TYR A 66 12.88 -6.67 -2.33
N PRO A 67 12.93 -7.63 -3.28
CA PRO A 67 13.13 -9.01 -2.91
C PRO A 67 14.34 -9.15 -1.98
N LEU A 68 14.18 -9.90 -0.88
CA LEU A 68 15.16 -10.06 0.21
C LEU A 68 16.55 -10.51 -0.29
N LEU A 69 16.64 -11.03 -1.52
CA LEU A 69 17.85 -11.55 -2.15
C LEU A 69 18.27 -10.82 -3.43
N LYS A 70 17.83 -9.57 -3.66
CA LYS A 70 18.16 -8.84 -4.90
C LYS A 70 19.56 -8.19 -4.85
N ASN A 71 20.43 -8.58 -5.78
CA ASN A 71 21.68 -7.88 -6.06
C ASN A 71 21.40 -6.58 -6.85
N TYR A 72 21.94 -5.46 -6.39
CA TYR A 72 21.94 -4.20 -7.15
C TYR A 72 23.20 -4.07 -8.01
N ASN A 73 23.00 -3.50 -9.20
CA ASN A 73 24.08 -3.09 -10.10
C ASN A 73 24.31 -1.59 -9.87
N THR A 74 25.40 -1.21 -9.22
CA THR A 74 25.80 0.19 -9.19
C THR A 74 26.51 0.50 -10.50
N ARG A 75 25.91 1.36 -11.34
CA ARG A 75 26.64 2.02 -12.44
C ARG A 75 27.73 2.91 -11.82
N THR A 76 28.90 2.34 -11.56
CA THR A 76 30.13 3.14 -11.58
C THR A 76 30.55 3.22 -13.03
N ASN A 77 30.43 4.41 -13.61
CA ASN A 77 31.03 4.69 -14.91
C ASN A 77 32.50 4.22 -14.88
N GLU A 78 32.93 3.59 -15.97
CA GLU A 78 34.27 3.02 -16.23
C GLU A 78 34.40 1.48 -16.03
N PHE A 79 34.21 0.76 -17.14
CA PHE A 79 34.95 -0.45 -17.54
C PHE A 79 35.27 -1.53 -16.48
N GLY A 80 34.30 -1.91 -15.66
CA GLY A 80 34.38 -3.15 -14.88
C GLY A 80 33.10 -3.38 -14.09
N ASN A 81 32.20 -4.23 -14.60
CA ASN A 81 31.00 -4.63 -13.87
C ASN A 81 31.41 -5.44 -12.63
N GLN A 82 31.62 -4.77 -11.49
CA GLN A 82 31.72 -5.42 -10.20
C GLN A 82 30.32 -5.49 -9.59
N TYR A 83 29.73 -6.69 -9.58
CA TYR A 83 28.54 -6.97 -8.81
C TYR A 83 28.90 -6.89 -7.32
N LYS A 84 28.52 -5.80 -6.66
CA LYS A 84 28.63 -5.66 -5.21
C LYS A 84 27.25 -5.76 -4.59
N PHE A 85 27.16 -6.58 -3.55
CA PHE A 85 26.01 -6.58 -2.66
C PHE A 85 25.94 -5.19 -1.99
N THR A 86 25.03 -4.33 -2.46
CA THR A 86 25.12 -2.90 -2.15
C THR A 86 24.25 -2.47 -0.96
N SER A 87 23.13 -3.14 -0.68
CA SER A 87 22.46 -3.07 0.63
C SER A 87 21.31 -4.07 0.72
N VAL A 88 21.08 -4.64 1.91
CA VAL A 88 19.72 -5.04 2.32
C VAL A 88 19.11 -3.81 2.96
N ILE A 89 17.85 -3.52 2.68
CA ILE A 89 17.07 -2.49 3.37
C ILE A 89 16.04 -3.27 4.19
N PRO A 90 16.44 -3.88 5.33
CA PRO A 90 15.51 -4.67 6.10
C PRO A 90 14.64 -3.72 6.94
N SER A 91 13.34 -3.88 6.80
CA SER A 91 12.39 -3.42 7.80
C SER A 91 12.08 -4.56 8.75
N VAL A 92 11.92 -4.26 10.04
CA VAL A 92 11.58 -5.27 11.05
C VAL A 92 10.31 -4.82 11.77
N PHE A 93 9.31 -5.69 11.78
CA PHE A 93 8.07 -5.50 12.49
C PHE A 93 7.92 -6.50 13.64
N VAL A 94 7.46 -6.01 14.79
CA VAL A 94 7.03 -6.84 15.92
C VAL A 94 5.75 -6.27 16.53
N GLY A 95 4.79 -7.12 16.84
CA GLY A 95 3.57 -6.70 17.52
C GLY A 95 2.87 -7.81 18.30
N PHE A 96 2.05 -7.37 19.28
CA PHE A 96 1.23 -8.23 20.11
C PHE A 96 -0.22 -7.78 20.05
N ALA A 97 -1.11 -8.76 19.96
CA ALA A 97 -2.54 -8.54 19.84
C ALA A 97 -3.30 -9.38 20.87
N TYR A 98 -4.34 -8.78 21.44
CA TYR A 98 -5.32 -9.44 22.27
C TYR A 98 -6.70 -9.36 21.62
N THR A 99 -7.39 -10.49 21.55
CA THR A 99 -8.79 -10.59 21.12
C THR A 99 -9.59 -11.25 22.23
N ASN A 100 -10.74 -10.68 22.58
CA ASN A 100 -11.60 -11.30 23.58
C ASN A 100 -12.27 -12.57 23.01
N SER A 101 -12.63 -13.52 23.88
CA SER A 101 -13.14 -14.83 23.44
C SER A 101 -14.39 -14.76 22.57
N ASP A 102 -15.24 -13.76 22.80
CA ASP A 102 -16.47 -13.53 22.05
C ASP A 102 -16.26 -12.73 20.74
N LYS A 103 -15.00 -12.39 20.41
CA LYS A 103 -14.59 -11.72 19.16
C LYS A 103 -15.37 -10.43 18.84
N TRP A 104 -15.81 -9.71 19.87
CA TRP A 104 -16.44 -8.39 19.72
C TRP A 104 -15.47 -7.24 19.96
N PHE A 105 -14.33 -7.52 20.58
CA PHE A 105 -13.26 -6.57 20.84
C PHE A 105 -11.88 -7.19 20.67
N GLY A 106 -10.97 -6.43 20.10
CA GLY A 106 -9.55 -6.73 20.13
C GLY A 106 -8.71 -5.48 20.05
N VAL A 107 -7.52 -5.55 20.64
CA VAL A 107 -6.52 -4.48 20.67
C VAL A 107 -5.14 -5.06 20.41
N GLY A 108 -4.33 -4.37 19.64
CA GLY A 108 -2.94 -4.71 19.45
C GLY A 108 -2.05 -3.49 19.47
N GLY A 109 -0.82 -3.68 19.93
CA GLY A 109 0.27 -2.72 19.77
C GLY A 109 1.43 -3.37 19.03
N GLY A 110 2.01 -2.63 18.09
CA GLY A 110 3.15 -3.08 17.31
C GLY A 110 4.11 -1.95 17.00
N TYR A 111 5.24 -2.32 16.44
CA TYR A 111 6.31 -1.39 16.12
C TYR A 111 7.10 -1.90 14.91
N GLU A 112 7.28 -1.03 13.92
CA GLU A 112 8.13 -1.24 12.76
C GLU A 112 9.36 -0.33 12.82
N LEU A 113 10.50 -0.87 12.43
CA LEU A 113 11.71 -0.12 12.15
C LEU A 113 12.08 -0.30 10.68
N ASP A 114 12.09 0.80 9.94
CA ASP A 114 12.63 0.84 8.58
C ASP A 114 14.04 1.40 8.62
N HIS A 115 14.96 0.74 7.93
CA HIS A 115 16.33 1.24 7.77
C HIS A 115 16.72 1.25 6.30
N TYR A 116 16.94 2.45 5.78
CA TYR A 116 17.49 2.68 4.46
C TYR A 116 18.93 3.17 4.57
N GLU A 117 19.83 2.49 3.87
CA GLU A 117 21.22 2.87 3.71
C GLU A 117 21.61 2.76 2.25
N ASN A 118 22.22 3.81 1.70
CA ASN A 118 22.77 3.82 0.36
C ASN A 118 24.26 4.18 0.45
N GLY A 119 25.08 3.15 0.70
CA GLY A 119 26.50 3.31 1.03
C GLY A 119 26.71 4.03 2.37
N LYS A 120 27.97 4.39 2.66
CA LYS A 120 28.37 4.94 3.98
C LYS A 120 27.95 6.41 4.22
N GLU A 121 27.39 7.08 3.23
CA GLU A 121 27.19 8.55 3.25
C GLU A 121 25.73 8.99 3.38
N TYR A 122 24.78 8.14 2.99
CA TYR A 122 23.36 8.47 2.92
C TYR A 122 22.54 7.40 3.62
N GLY A 123 21.71 7.82 4.57
CA GLY A 123 20.68 6.92 5.06
C GLY A 123 19.63 7.59 5.89
N TYR A 124 18.61 6.81 6.17
CA TYR A 124 17.36 7.21 6.79
C TYR A 124 16.83 6.06 7.64
N MET A 125 16.23 6.39 8.78
CA MET A 125 15.54 5.43 9.63
C MET A 125 14.13 5.94 9.92
N ALA A 126 13.15 5.05 9.88
CA ALA A 126 11.78 5.36 10.31
C ALA A 126 11.38 4.46 11.48
N HIS A 127 10.82 5.09 12.50
CA HIS A 127 10.24 4.44 13.67
C HIS A 127 8.71 4.52 13.53
N THR A 128 8.03 3.40 13.37
CA THR A 128 6.57 3.35 13.16
C THR A 128 5.87 2.53 14.25
N PRO A 129 5.52 3.11 15.40
CA PRO A 129 4.53 2.51 16.29
C PRO A 129 3.16 2.40 15.60
N VAL A 130 2.43 1.34 15.93
CA VAL A 130 1.05 1.10 15.47
C VAL A 130 0.16 0.65 16.62
N ILE A 131 -1.07 1.15 16.61
CA ILE A 131 -2.17 0.62 17.41
C ILE A 131 -3.25 0.10 16.46
N ALA A 132 -3.64 -1.15 16.67
CA ALA A 132 -4.74 -1.78 15.98
C ALA A 132 -5.90 -2.02 16.93
N LEU A 133 -7.12 -1.77 16.48
CA LEU A 133 -8.34 -2.01 17.24
C LEU A 133 -9.34 -2.77 16.36
N SER A 134 -10.15 -3.60 17.00
CA SER A 134 -11.32 -4.19 16.36
C SER A 134 -12.49 -4.17 17.32
N PHE A 135 -13.67 -3.88 16.78
CA PHE A 135 -14.92 -3.77 17.50
C PHE A 135 -16.03 -4.47 16.75
N LEU A 136 -17.15 -4.69 17.44
CA LEU A 136 -18.37 -5.34 16.95
C LEU A 136 -18.18 -6.83 16.72
N GLU A 137 -19.30 -7.57 16.71
CA GLU A 137 -19.30 -9.02 16.55
C GLU A 137 -18.47 -9.44 15.32
N LYS A 138 -17.59 -10.43 15.51
CA LYS A 138 -16.69 -10.96 14.47
C LYS A 138 -15.77 -9.89 13.86
N HIS A 139 -15.37 -8.89 14.63
CA HIS A 139 -14.46 -7.82 14.20
C HIS A 139 -14.99 -7.03 13.00
N ALA A 140 -16.30 -6.74 12.96
CA ALA A 140 -16.88 -6.06 11.81
C ALA A 140 -16.28 -4.67 11.58
N LEU A 141 -15.90 -3.95 12.64
CA LEU A 141 -15.12 -2.70 12.56
C LEU A 141 -13.66 -2.97 12.91
N LYS A 142 -12.74 -2.53 12.06
CA LYS A 142 -11.30 -2.66 12.23
C LYS A 142 -10.65 -1.31 12.02
N LEU A 143 -9.75 -0.93 12.91
CA LEU A 143 -9.01 0.32 12.87
C LEU A 143 -7.52 0.02 13.00
N ASN A 144 -6.70 0.73 12.26
CA ASN A 144 -5.25 0.62 12.31
C ASN A 144 -4.62 2.02 12.21
N PHE A 145 -3.76 2.37 13.15
CA PHE A 145 -3.17 3.70 13.27
C PHE A 145 -1.65 3.63 13.37
N PRO A 146 -0.94 3.42 12.24
CA PRO A 146 0.51 3.55 12.20
C PRO A 146 0.91 5.03 12.16
N VAL A 147 1.92 5.40 12.94
CA VAL A 147 2.51 6.75 12.92
C VAL A 147 4.01 6.63 12.76
N SER A 148 4.53 7.06 11.62
CA SER A 148 5.95 7.00 11.31
C SER A 148 6.65 8.29 11.66
N ILE A 149 7.82 8.13 12.25
CA ILE A 149 8.73 9.22 12.57
C ILE A 149 10.09 8.87 11.98
N GLY A 150 10.47 9.63 10.97
CA GLY A 150 11.67 9.44 10.18
C GLY A 150 12.76 10.47 10.47
N TYR A 151 14.00 10.01 10.55
CA TYR A 151 15.18 10.87 10.69
C TYR A 151 16.26 10.43 9.71
N GLY A 152 16.85 11.40 9.01
CA GLY A 152 18.03 11.15 8.19
C GLY A 152 19.32 11.16 9.01
N TYR A 153 20.35 10.53 8.49
CA TYR A 153 21.73 10.61 9.00
C TYR A 153 22.72 10.79 7.84
N GLY A 154 23.99 11.01 8.15
CA GLY A 154 25.00 11.36 7.14
C GLY A 154 24.64 12.67 6.42
N ALA A 155 24.61 12.64 5.08
CA ALA A 155 24.24 13.80 4.27
C ALA A 155 22.76 14.25 4.42
N LEU A 156 21.91 13.39 5.01
CA LEU A 156 20.50 13.63 5.29
C LEU A 156 20.23 13.99 6.78
N LYS A 157 21.25 14.26 7.59
CA LYS A 157 21.11 14.52 9.04
C LYS A 157 20.07 15.58 9.45
N ASP A 158 19.76 16.52 8.56
CA ASP A 158 18.83 17.62 8.82
C ASP A 158 17.38 17.28 8.42
N LEU A 159 17.14 16.07 7.90
CA LEU A 159 15.85 15.58 7.46
C LEU A 159 15.04 15.03 8.62
N LYS A 160 13.78 15.46 8.68
CA LYS A 160 12.72 14.88 9.52
C LYS A 160 11.49 14.61 8.68
N VAL A 161 10.87 13.45 8.88
CA VAL A 161 9.63 13.06 8.22
C VAL A 161 8.64 12.57 9.27
N TYR A 162 7.38 12.96 9.13
CA TYR A 162 6.30 12.38 9.91
C TYR A 162 5.20 11.95 8.96
N SER A 163 4.66 10.76 9.15
CA SER A 163 3.53 10.34 8.34
C SER A 163 2.62 9.36 9.04
N THR A 164 1.41 9.22 8.52
CA THR A 164 0.50 8.15 8.91
C THR A 164 -0.24 7.64 7.68
N PHE A 165 -0.54 6.35 7.70
CA PHE A 165 -1.45 5.69 6.78
C PHE A 165 -2.51 4.95 7.62
N SER A 166 -3.39 5.73 8.23
CA SER A 166 -4.42 5.21 9.12
C SER A 166 -5.57 4.63 8.31
N HIS A 167 -6.11 3.50 8.76
CA HIS A 167 -7.12 2.73 8.03
C HIS A 167 -8.26 2.33 8.94
N ALA A 168 -9.48 2.58 8.48
CA ALA A 168 -10.71 2.06 9.06
C ALA A 168 -11.44 1.17 8.03
N ARG A 169 -11.90 0.01 8.46
CA ARG A 169 -12.68 -0.93 7.66
C ARG A 169 -13.92 -1.33 8.43
N TYR A 170 -15.07 -1.22 7.79
CA TYR A 170 -16.33 -1.67 8.36
C TYR A 170 -17.04 -2.63 7.41
N ASN A 171 -17.26 -3.86 7.88
CA ASN A 171 -18.07 -4.86 7.20
C ASN A 171 -19.54 -4.62 7.54
N ILE A 172 -20.36 -4.33 6.53
CA ILE A 172 -21.75 -3.94 6.71
C ILE A 172 -22.64 -5.18 6.51
N PRO A 173 -23.50 -5.53 7.49
CA PRO A 173 -24.42 -6.65 7.37
C PRO A 173 -25.68 -6.23 6.60
N ASN A 174 -25.53 -5.83 5.34
CA ASN A 174 -26.66 -5.53 4.43
C ASN A 174 -26.56 -6.39 3.17
N GLU A 175 -27.50 -6.23 2.22
CA GLU A 175 -27.54 -7.01 0.96
C GLU A 175 -26.90 -6.31 -0.26
N VAL A 176 -26.48 -5.04 -0.13
CA VAL A 176 -26.02 -4.23 -1.28
C VAL A 176 -24.53 -3.89 -1.18
N VAL A 177 -24.09 -3.39 -0.01
CA VAL A 177 -22.72 -2.98 0.29
C VAL A 177 -22.17 -3.90 1.37
N ASN A 178 -21.16 -4.68 1.02
CA ASN A 178 -20.53 -5.62 1.93
C ASN A 178 -19.54 -4.91 2.88
N GLN A 179 -18.85 -3.89 2.40
CA GLN A 179 -17.80 -3.23 3.18
C GLN A 179 -17.54 -1.80 2.74
N VAL A 180 -17.14 -0.96 3.70
CA VAL A 180 -16.52 0.34 3.43
C VAL A 180 -15.12 0.39 4.02
N ARG A 181 -14.21 1.06 3.32
CA ARG A 181 -12.85 1.34 3.79
C ARG A 181 -12.60 2.84 3.72
N LEU A 182 -11.93 3.37 4.74
CA LEU A 182 -11.42 4.73 4.77
C LEU A 182 -9.94 4.68 5.12
N TYR A 183 -9.12 5.29 4.29
CA TYR A 183 -7.72 5.57 4.56
C TYR A 183 -7.56 7.07 4.76
N VAL A 184 -6.87 7.44 5.83
CA VAL A 184 -6.47 8.82 6.12
C VAL A 184 -4.96 8.84 6.12
N LEU A 185 -4.41 9.67 5.24
CA LEU A 185 -2.99 9.79 5.05
C LEU A 185 -2.57 11.20 5.45
N TYR A 186 -1.49 11.34 6.20
CA TYR A 186 -0.82 12.62 6.41
C TYR A 186 0.68 12.45 6.21
N GLY A 187 1.32 13.47 5.64
CA GLY A 187 2.76 13.49 5.43
C GLY A 187 3.33 14.89 5.67
N HIS A 188 4.34 14.97 6.51
CA HIS A 188 5.14 16.14 6.79
C HIS A 188 6.60 15.85 6.47
N LEU A 189 7.26 16.81 5.85
CA LEU A 189 8.69 16.78 5.63
C LEU A 189 9.32 18.10 6.04
N GLU A 190 10.43 18.02 6.77
CA GLU A 190 11.25 19.15 7.17
C GLU A 190 12.72 18.87 6.89
N ILE A 191 13.42 19.86 6.32
CA ILE A 191 14.86 19.84 6.13
C ILE A 191 15.44 21.13 6.68
N ASN A 192 16.22 21.02 7.74
CA ASN A 192 16.83 22.14 8.44
C ASN A 192 18.28 22.38 7.99
N LYS A 193 18.47 22.74 6.72
CA LYS A 193 19.76 23.26 6.22
C LYS A 193 19.77 24.79 6.31
N THR A 194 20.75 25.44 5.67
CA THR A 194 20.86 26.92 5.58
C THR A 194 19.54 27.58 5.13
N GLN A 195 18.71 26.87 4.38
CA GLN A 195 17.32 27.23 4.11
C GLN A 195 16.40 26.15 4.68
N LYS A 196 15.37 26.59 5.42
CA LYS A 196 14.35 25.69 5.97
C LYS A 196 13.37 25.28 4.87
N ILE A 197 13.37 23.99 4.52
CA ILE A 197 12.39 23.41 3.60
C ILE A 197 11.33 22.69 4.43
N GLN A 198 10.06 22.98 4.17
CA GLN A 198 8.93 22.31 4.78
C GLN A 198 7.85 22.05 3.75
N ALA A 199 7.23 20.88 3.82
CA ALA A 199 6.09 20.53 2.99
C ALA A 199 5.11 19.65 3.77
N ASP A 200 3.82 19.84 3.54
CA ASP A 200 2.72 19.14 4.21
C ASP A 200 1.72 18.62 3.20
N SER A 201 1.18 17.43 3.46
CA SER A 201 0.23 16.76 2.59
C SER A 201 -0.83 16.00 3.37
N LEU A 202 -2.03 15.93 2.80
CA LEU A 202 -3.17 15.22 3.37
C LEU A 202 -3.84 14.40 2.28
N GLY A 203 -4.30 13.21 2.67
CA GLY A 203 -4.94 12.29 1.77
C GLY A 203 -6.10 11.53 2.37
N PHE A 204 -7.05 11.19 1.51
CA PHE A 204 -8.19 10.34 1.81
C PHE A 204 -8.37 9.33 0.69
N GLN A 205 -8.59 8.07 1.07
CA GLN A 205 -9.12 7.08 0.14
C GLN A 205 -10.37 6.46 0.74
N PHE A 206 -11.45 6.47 -0.01
CA PHE A 206 -12.71 5.89 0.40
C PHE A 206 -13.12 4.79 -0.57
N GLY A 207 -13.21 3.56 -0.06
CA GLY A 207 -13.61 2.39 -0.82
C GLY A 207 -15.01 1.92 -0.43
N ILE A 208 -15.86 1.65 -1.41
CA ILE A 208 -17.16 1.01 -1.26
C ILE A 208 -17.11 -0.33 -1.99
N TYR A 209 -17.26 -1.41 -1.25
CA TYR A 209 -17.27 -2.78 -1.77
C TYR A 209 -18.71 -3.29 -1.78
N PHE A 210 -19.22 -3.58 -2.96
CA PHE A 210 -20.55 -4.12 -3.13
C PHE A 210 -20.55 -5.63 -2.84
N HIS A 211 -21.74 -6.19 -2.65
CA HIS A 211 -21.86 -7.64 -2.54
C HIS A 211 -21.44 -8.34 -3.83
N ALA A 212 -20.81 -9.50 -3.65
CA ALA A 212 -20.38 -10.34 -4.75
C ALA A 212 -21.61 -10.94 -5.47
N PHE A 213 -21.52 -11.06 -6.78
CA PHE A 213 -22.48 -11.80 -7.60
C PHE A 213 -21.82 -13.10 -8.08
N GLY A 214 -22.58 -14.19 -8.20
CA GLY A 214 -22.06 -15.43 -8.78
C GLY A 214 -22.35 -16.66 -7.93
N ASN A 215 -21.43 -17.62 -7.96
CA ASN A 215 -21.53 -18.91 -7.27
C ASN A 215 -20.15 -19.36 -6.77
N ASP A 216 -20.09 -20.49 -6.08
CA ASP A 216 -18.88 -21.02 -5.43
C ASP A 216 -17.67 -21.27 -6.34
N LYS A 217 -17.81 -21.23 -7.67
CA LYS A 217 -16.69 -21.38 -8.61
C LYS A 217 -16.33 -20.09 -9.33
N PHE A 218 -17.21 -19.10 -9.28
CA PHE A 218 -17.04 -17.88 -10.05
C PHE A 218 -17.80 -16.71 -9.42
N SER A 219 -17.07 -15.64 -9.13
CA SER A 219 -17.62 -14.43 -8.51
C SER A 219 -17.24 -13.16 -9.27
N PHE A 220 -18.12 -12.18 -9.15
CA PHE A 220 -17.94 -10.79 -9.56
C PHE A 220 -18.05 -9.90 -8.33
N ASP A 221 -17.00 -9.15 -8.06
CA ASP A 221 -16.85 -8.33 -6.86
C ASP A 221 -16.68 -6.87 -7.27
N PRO A 222 -17.78 -6.15 -7.58
CA PRO A 222 -17.69 -4.75 -7.95
C PRO A 222 -17.33 -3.91 -6.74
N TYR A 223 -16.47 -2.92 -6.94
CA TYR A 223 -16.19 -1.91 -5.93
C TYR A 223 -15.76 -0.58 -6.54
N LEU A 224 -15.94 0.48 -5.77
CA LEU A 224 -15.64 1.85 -6.15
C LEU A 224 -14.65 2.44 -5.16
N THR A 225 -13.55 2.99 -5.66
CA THR A 225 -12.61 3.76 -4.85
C THR A 225 -12.63 5.22 -5.25
N LEU A 226 -12.76 6.11 -4.27
CA LEU A 226 -12.57 7.54 -4.40
C LEU A 226 -11.26 7.91 -3.71
N ILE A 227 -10.42 8.68 -4.37
CA ILE A 227 -9.13 9.11 -3.83
C ILE A 227 -9.04 10.62 -3.94
N TYR A 228 -8.58 11.25 -2.87
CA TYR A 228 -8.25 12.66 -2.85
C TYR A 228 -6.96 12.90 -2.09
N TYR A 229 -5.98 13.54 -2.72
CA TYR A 229 -4.74 13.99 -2.08
C TYR A 229 -4.53 15.46 -2.34
N THR A 230 -3.90 16.17 -1.39
CA THR A 230 -3.56 17.57 -1.58
C THR A 230 -2.31 17.97 -0.80
N SER A 231 -1.56 18.91 -1.37
CA SER A 231 -0.56 19.72 -0.68
C SER A 231 -1.26 20.75 0.19
N ILE A 232 -1.02 20.68 1.51
CA ILE A 232 -1.44 21.72 2.46
C ILE A 232 -0.43 22.87 2.43
N LYS A 233 0.86 22.51 2.41
CA LYS A 233 1.98 23.43 2.40
C LYS A 233 2.96 23.00 1.32
N ASP A 234 3.15 23.88 0.35
CA ASP A 234 4.12 23.68 -0.71
C ASP A 234 5.55 23.83 -0.18
N ALA A 235 6.48 23.08 -0.76
CA ALA A 235 7.90 23.21 -0.44
C ALA A 235 8.37 24.65 -0.69
N SER A 236 9.01 25.27 0.31
CA SER A 236 9.52 26.64 0.22
C SER A 236 10.58 26.83 -0.88
N HIS A 237 11.26 25.75 -1.30
CA HIS A 237 12.30 25.74 -2.34
C HIS A 237 12.17 24.45 -3.18
N PRO A 238 11.24 24.38 -4.14
CA PRO A 238 10.89 23.16 -4.87
C PRO A 238 12.07 22.57 -5.66
N GLU A 239 12.98 23.39 -6.16
CA GLU A 239 14.20 23.01 -6.88
C GLU A 239 15.25 22.28 -6.03
N LEU A 240 15.26 22.51 -4.71
CA LEU A 240 16.12 21.78 -3.76
C LEU A 240 15.49 20.46 -3.34
N TYR A 241 14.16 20.38 -3.34
CA TYR A 241 13.40 19.19 -2.98
C TYR A 241 13.41 18.13 -4.11
N SER A 242 13.35 18.56 -5.38
CA SER A 242 13.45 17.66 -6.54
C SER A 242 14.76 16.87 -6.60
N LYS A 243 15.87 17.47 -6.14
CA LYS A 243 17.19 16.82 -6.04
C LYS A 243 17.29 15.76 -4.94
N LEU A 244 16.37 15.78 -3.96
CA LEU A 244 16.25 14.75 -2.93
C LEU A 244 15.34 13.60 -3.38
N GLY A 245 14.90 13.62 -4.64
CA GLY A 245 14.58 12.43 -5.41
C GLY A 245 13.37 11.64 -4.93
N GLY A 246 12.26 12.29 -4.57
CA GLY A 246 11.01 11.58 -4.23
C GLY A 246 11.15 10.57 -3.08
N LEU A 247 12.29 10.58 -2.39
CA LEU A 247 12.82 9.42 -1.66
C LEU A 247 12.25 9.28 -0.26
N LEU A 248 11.30 10.15 0.12
CA LEU A 248 11.06 10.48 1.51
C LEU A 248 9.57 10.40 1.84
N SER A 249 9.09 9.17 1.94
CA SER A 249 7.88 8.84 2.66
C SER A 249 7.94 7.39 3.14
N PRO A 250 7.77 7.09 4.43
CA PRO A 250 7.67 5.69 4.88
C PRO A 250 6.31 5.04 4.50
N TYR A 251 5.30 5.80 4.06
CA TYR A 251 4.00 5.25 3.58
C TYR A 251 3.37 6.01 2.39
N ASN A 252 4.18 6.73 1.62
CA ASN A 252 3.82 7.49 0.41
C ASN A 252 2.53 8.33 0.47
N ILE A 253 2.67 9.51 1.10
CA ILE A 253 2.23 10.74 0.45
C ILE A 253 3.48 11.54 0.13
N SER A 254 3.69 11.85 -1.14
CA SER A 254 4.72 12.79 -1.52
C SER A 254 4.25 14.19 -1.13
N ALA A 255 5.03 14.89 -0.31
CA ALA A 255 4.85 16.32 -0.09
C ALA A 255 5.23 17.15 -1.35
N THR A 256 5.25 16.49 -2.51
CA THR A 256 5.59 17.03 -3.81
C THR A 256 4.31 17.55 -4.47
N ALA A 257 4.12 18.86 -4.46
CA ALA A 257 3.45 19.55 -5.56
C ALA A 257 4.37 19.60 -6.82
N HIS A 258 5.34 18.69 -6.95
CA HIS A 258 6.43 18.78 -7.90
C HIS A 258 6.83 17.47 -8.62
N ASN A 259 6.35 16.30 -8.18
CA ASN A 259 6.51 15.01 -8.88
C ASN A 259 5.90 13.90 -8.00
N PRO A 260 4.70 13.37 -8.28
CA PRO A 260 4.25 12.11 -7.71
C PRO A 260 5.11 11.00 -8.32
N SER A 261 6.35 10.89 -7.86
CA SER A 261 7.19 9.73 -8.11
C SER A 261 6.68 8.61 -7.21
N GLU A 262 6.11 7.59 -7.86
CA GLU A 262 5.90 6.23 -7.35
C GLU A 262 5.46 6.15 -5.89
N GLY A 263 4.25 6.63 -5.61
CA GLY A 263 3.62 6.42 -4.32
C GLY A 263 3.06 5.00 -4.19
N ASN A 264 3.76 4.12 -3.44
CA ASN A 264 3.17 2.89 -2.91
C ASN A 264 1.96 3.27 -2.03
N GLY A 265 0.76 3.06 -2.55
CA GLY A 265 -0.49 3.39 -1.84
C GLY A 265 -1.57 3.98 -2.72
N ALA A 266 -1.26 4.36 -3.97
CA ALA A 266 -2.28 4.54 -5.00
C ALA A 266 -1.97 3.59 -6.16
N ASP A 267 -2.69 2.47 -6.25
CA ASP A 267 -2.55 1.41 -7.29
C ASP A 267 -2.55 1.88 -8.76
N PHE A 268 -2.65 3.18 -9.05
CA PHE A 268 -2.66 3.70 -10.41
C PHE A 268 -1.76 4.92 -10.50
N VAL A 269 -0.72 4.75 -11.30
CA VAL A 269 0.23 5.77 -11.75
C VAL A 269 -0.56 6.94 -12.35
N SER A 270 -0.75 8.00 -11.59
CA SER A 270 -0.86 9.33 -12.19
C SER A 270 0.53 9.93 -12.15
N THR A 271 1.32 9.69 -13.18
CA THR A 271 2.53 10.47 -13.40
C THR A 271 2.10 11.89 -13.69
N MET A 272 2.46 12.85 -12.83
CA MET A 272 2.48 14.23 -13.31
C MET A 272 3.45 14.26 -14.50
N PRO A 273 3.07 14.89 -15.62
CA PRO A 273 3.97 15.07 -16.73
C PRO A 273 5.24 15.78 -16.26
N GLU A 274 6.37 15.40 -16.82
CA GLU A 274 7.61 16.16 -16.62
C GLU A 274 7.38 17.63 -17.03
N GLY A 275 7.85 18.56 -16.19
CA GLY A 275 7.64 20.00 -16.42
C GLY A 275 6.29 20.56 -15.96
N PHE A 276 5.39 19.74 -15.39
CA PHE A 276 4.19 20.22 -14.72
C PHE A 276 4.51 20.80 -13.33
N TYR A 277 3.94 21.96 -13.04
CA TYR A 277 4.04 22.64 -11.74
C TYR A 277 2.67 23.14 -11.32
N ALA A 278 2.35 23.00 -10.03
CA ALA A 278 1.18 23.59 -9.42
C ALA A 278 1.45 23.91 -7.95
N GLU A 279 0.93 25.03 -7.46
CA GLU A 279 0.89 25.34 -6.02
C GLU A 279 -0.37 24.74 -5.40
N LYS A 280 -0.29 24.26 -4.15
CA LYS A 280 -1.38 23.55 -3.46
C LYS A 280 -2.00 22.49 -4.35
N ALA A 281 -1.14 21.69 -4.96
CA ALA A 281 -1.55 20.67 -5.91
C ALA A 281 -2.55 19.72 -5.24
N TYR A 282 -3.51 19.24 -6.01
CA TYR A 282 -4.42 18.21 -5.60
C TYR A 282 -4.56 17.14 -6.67
N PHE A 283 -4.85 15.93 -6.22
CA PHE A 283 -5.19 14.77 -7.02
C PHE A 283 -6.56 14.29 -6.60
N PHE A 284 -7.44 14.04 -7.57
CA PHE A 284 -8.70 13.37 -7.36
C PHE A 284 -8.84 12.20 -8.32
N SER A 285 -9.32 11.07 -7.85
CA SER A 285 -9.56 9.89 -8.68
C SER A 285 -10.87 9.21 -8.31
N ILE A 286 -11.61 8.82 -9.34
CA ILE A 286 -12.71 7.86 -9.24
C ILE A 286 -12.28 6.59 -9.95
N ARG A 287 -12.34 5.45 -9.24
CA ARG A 287 -11.84 4.16 -9.70
C ARG A 287 -12.90 3.07 -9.56
N PRO A 288 -13.75 2.86 -10.57
CA PRO A 288 -14.55 1.65 -10.65
C PRO A 288 -13.64 0.44 -10.93
N ARG A 289 -13.87 -0.64 -10.19
CA ARG A 289 -13.11 -1.88 -10.29
C ARG A 289 -14.07 -3.06 -10.22
N LEU A 290 -13.67 -4.16 -10.86
CA LEU A 290 -14.44 -5.38 -10.90
C LEU A 290 -13.51 -6.55 -10.59
N GLY A 291 -13.61 -7.09 -9.37
CA GLY A 291 -12.96 -8.35 -9.07
C GLY A 291 -13.64 -9.49 -9.79
N LEU A 292 -12.84 -10.38 -10.37
CA LEU A 292 -13.27 -11.59 -11.05
C LEU A 292 -12.53 -12.75 -10.40
N THR A 293 -13.25 -13.59 -9.67
CA THR A 293 -12.65 -14.78 -9.06
C THR A 293 -13.12 -16.02 -9.80
N ALA A 294 -12.20 -16.90 -10.16
CA ALA A 294 -12.47 -18.24 -10.64
C ALA A 294 -11.80 -19.26 -9.71
N GLU A 295 -12.57 -20.20 -9.20
CA GLU A 295 -12.12 -21.15 -8.19
C GLU A 295 -12.27 -22.61 -8.66
N SER A 296 -11.26 -23.40 -8.34
CA SER A 296 -11.19 -24.84 -8.49
C SER A 296 -10.66 -25.45 -7.17
N ASP A 297 -10.64 -26.77 -7.08
CA ASP A 297 -10.26 -27.46 -5.83
C ASP A 297 -8.84 -27.13 -5.32
N PHE A 298 -7.94 -26.71 -6.20
CA PHE A 298 -6.52 -26.47 -5.89
C PHE A 298 -5.99 -25.13 -6.44
N ILE A 299 -6.76 -24.44 -7.29
CA ILE A 299 -6.37 -23.16 -7.89
C ILE A 299 -7.48 -22.13 -7.69
N THR A 300 -7.10 -20.95 -7.23
CA THR A 300 -7.93 -19.74 -7.30
C THR A 300 -7.23 -18.73 -8.19
N LEU A 301 -7.92 -18.25 -9.22
CA LEU A 301 -7.47 -17.15 -10.05
C LEU A 301 -8.33 -15.94 -9.73
N TYR A 302 -7.69 -14.84 -9.36
CA TYR A 302 -8.34 -13.55 -9.21
C TYR A 302 -7.81 -12.58 -10.27
N GLY A 303 -8.71 -11.86 -10.92
CA GLY A 303 -8.39 -10.82 -11.88
C GLY A 303 -9.20 -9.57 -11.60
N GLU A 304 -8.59 -8.40 -11.70
CA GLU A 304 -9.23 -7.13 -11.44
C GLU A 304 -8.88 -6.13 -12.55
N PRO A 305 -9.71 -6.03 -13.61
CA PRO A 305 -9.66 -4.88 -14.49
C PRO A 305 -9.98 -3.62 -13.70
N ILE A 306 -9.13 -2.62 -13.87
CA ILE A 306 -9.26 -1.34 -13.19
C ILE A 306 -9.33 -0.24 -14.23
N PHE A 307 -10.28 0.66 -14.02
CA PHE A 307 -10.38 1.91 -14.76
C PHE A 307 -10.35 3.07 -13.76
N SER A 308 -9.75 4.18 -14.15
CA SER A 308 -9.78 5.39 -13.33
C SER A 308 -9.88 6.64 -14.18
N TYR A 309 -10.67 7.58 -13.69
CA TYR A 309 -10.66 8.95 -14.15
C TYR A 309 -9.98 9.82 -13.11
N ASN A 310 -8.93 10.50 -13.53
CA ASN A 310 -8.00 11.21 -12.66
C ASN A 310 -7.99 12.70 -13.01
N ILE A 311 -8.00 13.55 -11.99
CA ILE A 311 -7.88 14.99 -12.10
C ILE A 311 -6.68 15.42 -11.27
N ILE A 312 -5.75 16.14 -11.90
CA ILE A 312 -4.62 16.78 -11.21
C ILE A 312 -4.76 18.28 -11.41
N GLY A 313 -4.81 19.04 -10.33
CA GLY A 313 -4.96 20.49 -10.39
C GLY A 313 -4.22 21.21 -9.27
N GLY A 314 -4.36 22.54 -9.26
CA GLY A 314 -3.80 23.40 -8.23
C GLY A 314 -3.88 24.87 -8.64
N LYS A 315 -3.14 25.72 -7.94
CA LYS A 315 -2.97 27.14 -8.24
C LYS A 315 -1.73 27.37 -9.09
N ASN A 316 -1.71 28.48 -9.83
CA ASN A 316 -0.54 28.92 -10.60
C ASN A 316 0.07 27.81 -11.48
N MET A 317 -0.80 26.99 -12.08
CA MET A 317 -0.37 25.81 -12.84
C MET A 317 0.46 26.22 -14.06
N LYS A 318 1.54 25.48 -14.29
CA LYS A 318 2.43 25.65 -15.43
C LYS A 318 2.82 24.32 -16.03
N TYR A 319 3.04 24.29 -17.33
CA TYR A 319 3.65 23.16 -18.04
C TYR A 319 4.79 23.70 -18.90
N ASN A 320 6.01 23.20 -18.69
CA ASN A 320 7.22 23.70 -19.36
C ASN A 320 7.39 25.24 -19.29
N GLY A 321 7.00 25.82 -18.15
CA GLY A 321 7.06 27.26 -17.90
C GLY A 321 5.85 28.06 -18.40
N GLU A 322 5.02 27.49 -19.27
CA GLU A 322 3.81 28.14 -19.79
C GLU A 322 2.64 27.98 -18.82
N LYS A 323 1.90 29.07 -18.56
CA LYS A 323 0.71 29.02 -17.71
C LYS A 323 -0.41 28.25 -18.39
N PHE A 324 -1.06 27.37 -17.62
CA PHE A 324 -2.24 26.66 -18.07
C PHE A 324 -3.32 26.70 -16.99
N ASN A 325 -4.58 26.94 -17.37
CA ASN A 325 -5.65 27.30 -16.42
C ASN A 325 -6.68 26.20 -16.18
N VAL A 326 -6.54 25.03 -16.81
CA VAL A 326 -7.45 23.91 -16.58
C VAL A 326 -6.70 22.73 -15.94
N PRO A 327 -7.33 21.98 -15.02
CA PRO A 327 -6.71 20.79 -14.45
C PRO A 327 -6.33 19.77 -15.53
N LEU A 328 -5.28 19.01 -15.30
CA LEU A 328 -4.97 17.85 -16.11
C LEU A 328 -6.00 16.76 -15.84
N MET A 329 -6.52 16.18 -16.92
CA MET A 329 -7.45 15.06 -16.88
C MET A 329 -6.78 13.84 -17.53
N GLN A 330 -6.85 12.70 -16.86
CA GLN A 330 -6.21 11.46 -17.30
C GLN A 330 -7.17 10.29 -17.14
N ILE A 331 -7.15 9.38 -18.10
CA ILE A 331 -7.76 8.06 -17.97
C ILE A 331 -6.62 7.06 -17.75
N SER A 332 -6.69 6.27 -16.69
CA SER A 332 -5.78 5.13 -16.50
C SER A 332 -6.55 3.83 -16.50
N TYR A 333 -5.88 2.78 -16.96
CA TYR A 333 -6.40 1.43 -17.01
C TYR A 333 -5.36 0.45 -16.52
N GLY A 334 -5.81 -0.71 -16.06
CA GLY A 334 -4.92 -1.80 -15.70
C GLY A 334 -5.67 -3.10 -15.50
N LEU A 335 -4.89 -4.14 -15.28
CA LEU A 335 -5.34 -5.46 -14.92
C LEU A 335 -4.41 -5.97 -13.82
N TYR A 336 -4.98 -6.22 -12.66
CA TYR A 336 -4.31 -6.90 -11.57
C TYR A 336 -4.68 -8.38 -11.57
N ILE A 337 -3.72 -9.26 -11.32
CA ILE A 337 -3.92 -10.72 -11.33
C ILE A 337 -3.23 -11.34 -10.12
N GLU A 338 -3.96 -12.19 -9.42
CA GLU A 338 -3.44 -13.07 -8.38
C GLU A 338 -3.73 -14.53 -8.73
N LEU A 339 -2.76 -15.41 -8.51
CA LEU A 339 -2.90 -16.85 -8.66
C LEU A 339 -2.52 -17.53 -7.36
N TYR A 340 -3.45 -18.31 -6.83
CA TYR A 340 -3.32 -19.10 -5.62
C TYR A 340 -3.28 -20.57 -6.00
N ILE A 341 -2.25 -21.29 -5.57
CA ILE A 341 -2.14 -22.73 -5.74
C ILE A 341 -2.09 -23.35 -4.34
N ASN A 342 -3.13 -24.10 -3.99
CA ASN A 342 -3.34 -24.70 -2.67
C ASN A 342 -3.20 -26.22 -2.77
N PRO A 343 -1.98 -26.78 -2.79
CA PRO A 343 -1.78 -28.23 -2.82
C PRO A 343 -2.38 -28.93 -1.59
N THR A 344 -2.46 -28.25 -0.44
CA THR A 344 -3.20 -28.69 0.75
C THR A 344 -3.97 -27.51 1.35
N LYS A 345 -4.71 -27.72 2.44
CA LYS A 345 -5.42 -26.64 3.15
C LYS A 345 -4.48 -25.73 3.93
N GLU A 346 -3.30 -26.23 4.23
CA GLU A 346 -2.30 -25.60 5.07
C GLU A 346 -1.26 -24.84 4.24
N LEU A 347 -1.08 -25.15 2.96
CA LEU A 347 -0.02 -24.56 2.15
C LEU A 347 -0.59 -23.85 0.92
N THR A 348 -0.20 -22.59 0.73
CA THR A 348 -0.56 -21.78 -0.43
C THR A 348 0.71 -21.25 -1.11
N LEU A 349 0.83 -21.48 -2.41
CA LEU A 349 1.71 -20.71 -3.29
C LEU A 349 0.92 -19.56 -3.88
N PHE A 350 1.42 -18.34 -3.67
CA PHE A 350 0.83 -17.10 -4.15
C PHE A 350 1.71 -16.47 -5.20
N LEU A 351 1.12 -16.14 -6.34
CA LEU A 351 1.77 -15.41 -7.42
C LEU A 351 0.95 -14.16 -7.74
N GLU A 352 1.63 -13.05 -7.94
CA GLU A 352 1.02 -11.74 -8.18
C GLU A 352 1.64 -11.06 -9.41
N ALA A 353 0.80 -10.52 -10.27
CA ALA A 353 1.22 -9.80 -11.46
C ALA A 353 0.28 -8.64 -11.77
N ASP A 354 0.83 -7.60 -12.40
CA ASP A 354 0.08 -6.41 -12.73
C ASP A 354 0.44 -5.88 -14.12
N MET A 355 -0.58 -5.37 -14.80
CA MET A 355 -0.47 -4.64 -16.06
C MET A 355 -1.09 -3.28 -15.87
N ARG A 356 -0.36 -2.22 -16.23
CA ARG A 356 -0.82 -0.86 -16.02
C ARG A 356 -0.54 -0.01 -17.24
N GLY A 357 -1.46 0.90 -17.54
CA GLY A 357 -1.27 1.90 -18.58
C GLY A 357 -2.05 3.19 -18.30
N ASN A 358 -1.62 4.25 -18.96
CA ASN A 358 -2.28 5.55 -18.88
C ASN A 358 -2.33 6.26 -20.22
N SER A 359 -3.36 7.09 -20.40
CA SER A 359 -3.51 8.01 -21.53
C SER A 359 -3.84 9.41 -21.04
N GLN A 360 -3.05 10.39 -21.46
CA GLN A 360 -3.22 11.79 -21.10
C GLN A 360 -3.71 12.61 -22.31
N SER A 361 -4.90 13.19 -22.20
CA SER A 361 -5.58 13.86 -23.32
C SER A 361 -4.92 15.19 -23.74
N VAL A 362 -4.27 15.88 -22.82
CA VAL A 362 -3.69 17.22 -23.08
C VAL A 362 -2.29 17.14 -23.68
N LEU A 363 -1.57 16.02 -23.49
CA LEU A 363 -0.14 15.91 -23.82
C LEU A 363 0.20 14.79 -24.81
N GLY A 364 -0.79 13.99 -25.24
CA GLY A 364 -0.56 12.90 -26.20
C GLY A 364 0.34 11.76 -25.68
N TYR A 365 0.48 11.64 -24.35
CA TYR A 365 1.33 10.65 -23.72
C TYR A 365 0.56 9.35 -23.45
N SER A 366 1.13 8.21 -23.88
CA SER A 366 0.67 6.87 -23.53
C SER A 366 1.84 6.01 -23.06
N SER A 367 1.63 5.27 -21.95
CA SER A 367 2.57 4.25 -21.49
C SER A 367 1.81 2.99 -21.08
N THR A 368 2.42 1.82 -21.26
CA THR A 368 1.89 0.54 -20.80
C THR A 368 3.06 -0.32 -20.31
N GLY A 369 2.94 -0.86 -19.11
CA GLY A 369 3.92 -1.74 -18.47
C GLY A 369 3.28 -3.04 -17.98
N PHE A 370 4.11 -4.08 -17.88
CA PHE A 370 3.79 -5.36 -17.26
C PHE A 370 4.87 -5.66 -16.22
N SER A 371 4.46 -6.04 -15.01
CA SER A 371 5.37 -6.46 -13.93
C SER A 371 4.83 -7.67 -13.19
N PHE A 372 5.75 -8.47 -12.67
CA PHE A 372 5.46 -9.39 -11.57
C PHE A 372 5.72 -8.65 -10.27
N ASP A 373 4.80 -8.75 -9.31
CA ASP A 373 4.97 -8.09 -8.02
C ASP A 373 5.98 -8.87 -7.15
N SER A 374 6.75 -8.12 -6.35
CA SER A 374 7.74 -8.63 -5.40
C SER A 374 7.15 -9.31 -4.16
N CYS A 375 5.82 -9.40 -4.04
CA CYS A 375 5.15 -10.04 -2.89
C CYS A 375 4.79 -11.53 -3.09
N THR A 376 5.28 -12.15 -4.16
CA THR A 376 5.05 -13.56 -4.51
C THR A 376 5.75 -14.54 -3.55
N GLY A 377 5.12 -15.66 -3.18
CA GLY A 377 5.77 -16.72 -2.40
C GLY A 377 4.85 -17.71 -1.70
N LEU A 378 5.30 -18.26 -0.57
CA LEU A 378 4.62 -19.32 0.17
C LEU A 378 4.01 -18.83 1.48
N GLN A 379 2.82 -19.34 1.78
CA GLN A 379 2.17 -19.18 3.08
C GLN A 379 1.80 -20.55 3.65
N TRP A 380 2.13 -20.77 4.93
CA TRP A 380 1.83 -22.01 5.64
C TRP A 380 0.98 -21.74 6.89
N PHE A 381 -0.23 -22.30 6.95
CA PHE A 381 -1.18 -22.21 8.06
C PHE A 381 -1.05 -23.40 9.01
N PHE A 382 -1.20 -23.17 10.32
CA PHE A 382 -1.06 -24.21 11.36
C PHE A 382 -1.87 -23.96 12.65
#